data_AF-A0AAE5IQL9-F1
#
_entry.id   AF-A0AAE5IQL9-F1
#
_cell.length_a   1.000
_cell.length_b   1.000
_cell.length_c   1.000
_cell.angle_alpha   90.00
_cell.angle_beta   90.00
_cell.angle_gamma   90.00
#
_symmetry.space_group_name_H-M   'P 1'
#
loop_
_entity.id
_entity.type
_entity.pdbx_description
1 polymer ?
#
loop_
_entity_poly.entity_id
_entity_poly.type
_entity_poly.pdbx_seq_one_letter_code
_entity_poly.pdbx_strand_id
1 'polypeptide(L)'
;MREQKRDDDAANAAAPVTTLPEPAPEGVATEPREKRPAAKTARSFGPVPVAVLCVLAVVLGALAGWQWWAQRQLDTLRDQAVETTRDYAQTVASFDYQNLDANRDKIAGMSTSEFTGQYNKMVDALRSLVTDGQGQATATVSNIGVESVDESSAVVLAFVDQEAKNVVAPEGKSQKYRMVVTLERDGDRWIVDNVETK
;
A
#
# COMPACT_ATOMS: atom_id res chain seq x y z
N MET A 1 53.01 35.74 -9.08
CA MET A 1 51.62 35.33 -9.39
C MET A 1 50.80 35.58 -8.13
N ARG A 2 49.68 36.32 -8.14
CA ARG A 2 48.44 36.14 -8.92
C ARG A 2 47.74 34.81 -8.55
N GLU A 3 46.45 34.75 -8.23
CA GLU A 3 45.37 35.76 -8.18
C GLU A 3 44.37 35.35 -7.08
N GLN A 4 43.69 36.31 -6.43
CA GLN A 4 42.40 36.00 -5.78
C GLN A 4 41.38 37.11 -6.06
N LYS A 5 40.15 36.65 -6.27
CA LYS A 5 39.06 37.31 -6.99
C LYS A 5 38.33 38.37 -6.15
N ARG A 6 37.95 39.50 -6.76
CA ARG A 6 36.94 40.46 -6.26
C ARG A 6 35.53 39.85 -6.37
N ASP A 7 34.48 40.26 -5.69
CA ASP A 7 33.94 41.59 -5.49
C ASP A 7 33.03 41.55 -4.24
N ASP A 8 32.72 42.69 -3.62
CA ASP A 8 31.32 43.18 -3.54
C ASP A 8 31.17 44.42 -2.63
N ASP A 9 30.22 45.26 -3.08
CA ASP A 9 29.32 46.18 -2.34
C ASP A 9 29.72 47.55 -1.73
N ALA A 10 28.68 48.40 -1.72
CA ALA A 10 28.40 49.58 -0.88
C ALA A 10 29.44 50.72 -0.76
N ALA A 11 29.42 51.66 -1.72
CA ALA A 11 29.94 53.02 -1.54
C ALA A 11 28.81 54.03 -1.21
N ASN A 12 29.09 55.00 -0.33
CA ASN A 12 28.13 55.94 0.24
C ASN A 12 28.24 57.36 -0.36
N ALA A 13 27.14 58.12 -0.26
CA ALA A 13 27.02 59.59 -0.29
C ALA A 13 27.37 60.37 -1.58
N ALA A 14 26.42 61.20 -2.03
CA ALA A 14 26.64 62.63 -2.24
C ALA A 14 25.30 63.38 -2.44
N ALA A 15 25.26 64.64 -2.02
CA ALA A 15 24.28 65.64 -2.46
C ALA A 15 25.01 66.97 -2.72
N PRO A 16 24.54 67.79 -3.67
CA PRO A 16 24.60 69.25 -3.46
C PRO A 16 23.30 69.99 -3.89
N VAL A 17 23.27 71.29 -3.60
CA VAL A 17 22.12 72.22 -3.77
C VAL A 17 22.53 73.42 -4.64
N THR A 18 21.62 73.95 -5.49
CA THR A 18 21.54 75.32 -6.09
C THR A 18 20.39 75.30 -7.14
N THR A 19 19.25 76.01 -7.08
CA THR A 19 18.95 77.48 -6.99
C THR A 19 19.22 78.21 -8.32
N LEU A 20 18.39 79.06 -8.95
CA LEU A 20 17.15 79.86 -8.65
C LEU A 20 16.08 79.50 -9.77
N PRO A 21 15.03 80.26 -10.22
CA PRO A 21 14.43 81.54 -9.79
C PRO A 21 12.86 81.62 -9.84
N GLU A 22 12.33 82.85 -9.92
CA GLU A 22 10.94 83.37 -10.00
C GLU A 22 10.53 83.62 -11.49
N PRO A 23 9.25 83.77 -11.96
CA PRO A 23 8.13 84.42 -11.26
C PRO A 23 6.69 83.87 -11.42
N ALA A 24 5.75 84.54 -10.72
CA ALA A 24 4.31 84.30 -10.75
C ALA A 24 3.54 85.20 -11.74
N PRO A 25 2.30 84.83 -12.09
CA PRO A 25 1.22 85.78 -12.34
C PRO A 25 -0.04 85.53 -11.47
N GLU A 26 -0.89 86.55 -11.35
CA GLU A 26 -2.09 86.55 -10.48
C GLU A 26 -3.40 86.13 -11.20
N GLY A 27 -4.40 85.69 -10.41
CA GLY A 27 -5.79 85.47 -10.86
C GLY A 27 -6.12 84.04 -11.32
N VAL A 28 -7.34 83.52 -11.18
CA VAL A 28 -8.61 84.07 -10.64
C VAL A 28 -9.33 83.00 -9.78
N ALA A 29 -10.20 83.42 -8.87
CA ALA A 29 -10.79 82.63 -7.78
C ALA A 29 -11.67 81.41 -8.18
N THR A 30 -11.63 80.35 -7.36
CA THR A 30 -12.79 79.70 -6.71
C THR A 30 -12.33 78.63 -5.70
N GLU A 31 -13.14 78.33 -4.65
CA GLU A 31 -12.83 77.25 -3.69
C GLU A 31 -12.91 75.86 -4.31
N PRO A 32 -12.21 74.85 -3.76
CA PRO A 32 -12.97 73.86 -2.98
C PRO A 32 -12.25 73.18 -1.81
N ARG A 33 -12.94 73.16 -0.66
CA ARG A 33 -13.31 71.97 0.13
C ARG A 33 -12.23 70.92 0.47
N GLU A 34 -11.99 70.80 1.78
CA GLU A 34 -11.22 69.75 2.48
C GLU A 34 -11.37 68.33 1.89
N LYS A 35 -10.24 67.70 1.55
CA LYS A 35 -10.18 66.33 1.01
C LYS A 35 -10.28 65.28 2.12
N ARG A 36 -11.50 64.86 2.45
CA ARG A 36 -11.73 63.61 3.20
C ARG A 36 -11.01 62.43 2.49
N PRO A 37 -10.41 61.49 3.24
CA PRO A 37 -9.72 60.35 2.63
C PRO A 37 -10.71 59.44 1.89
N ALA A 38 -10.32 59.01 0.69
CA ALA A 38 -11.13 58.08 -0.10
C ALA A 38 -11.16 56.70 0.57
N ALA A 39 -12.32 56.30 1.09
CA ALA A 39 -12.52 54.97 1.64
C ALA A 39 -12.33 53.92 0.53
N LYS A 40 -11.44 52.95 0.77
CA LYS A 40 -11.26 51.82 -0.15
C LYS A 40 -12.50 50.93 -0.07
N THR A 41 -13.33 50.95 -1.11
CA THR A 41 -14.52 50.07 -1.21
C THR A 41 -14.08 48.61 -1.22
N ALA A 42 -14.11 47.96 -0.06
CA ALA A 42 -13.95 46.52 0.04
C ALA A 42 -15.11 45.86 -0.73
N ARG A 43 -14.78 45.17 -1.82
CA ARG A 43 -15.78 44.53 -2.69
C ARG A 43 -16.40 43.34 -1.94
N SER A 44 -17.58 43.54 -1.36
CA SER A 44 -18.30 42.52 -0.62
C SER A 44 -18.74 41.39 -1.54
N PHE A 45 -17.97 40.32 -1.58
CA PHE A 45 -18.42 39.06 -2.13
C PHE A 45 -19.58 38.54 -1.27
N GLY A 46 -20.72 38.22 -1.90
CA GLY A 46 -21.90 37.71 -1.20
C GLY A 46 -21.71 36.28 -0.67
N PRO A 47 -22.78 35.65 -0.13
CA PRO A 47 -22.70 34.29 0.43
C PRO A 47 -22.44 33.19 -0.61
N VAL A 48 -22.55 33.48 -1.91
CA VAL A 48 -22.41 32.51 -3.02
C VAL A 48 -21.07 31.74 -2.99
N PRO A 49 -19.88 32.38 -2.95
CA PRO A 49 -18.61 31.67 -2.79
C PRO A 49 -18.54 30.81 -1.53
N VAL A 50 -19.14 31.23 -0.41
CA VAL A 50 -19.16 30.43 0.83
C VAL A 50 -20.01 29.18 0.64
N ALA A 51 -21.21 29.31 0.07
CA ALA A 51 -22.08 28.18 -0.22
C ALA A 51 -21.42 27.17 -1.19
N VAL A 52 -20.75 27.66 -2.25
CA VAL A 52 -20.00 26.83 -3.19
C VAL A 52 -18.83 26.11 -2.51
N LEU A 53 -18.06 26.80 -1.65
CA LEU A 53 -16.99 26.18 -0.86
C LEU A 53 -17.51 25.11 0.11
N CYS A 54 -18.65 25.34 0.76
CA CYS A 54 -19.28 24.33 1.62
C CYS A 54 -19.73 23.09 0.83
N VAL A 55 -20.35 23.26 -0.34
CA VAL A 55 -20.73 22.13 -1.21
C VAL A 55 -19.50 21.35 -1.69
N LEU A 56 -18.44 22.04 -2.13
CA LEU A 56 -17.18 21.41 -2.53
C LEU A 56 -16.53 20.64 -1.36
N ALA A 57 -16.52 21.20 -0.15
CA ALA A 57 -15.99 20.52 1.03
C ALA A 57 -16.78 19.25 1.39
N VAL A 58 -18.11 19.26 1.28
CA VAL A 58 -18.95 18.07 1.49
C VAL A 58 -18.69 17.00 0.42
N VAL A 59 -18.59 17.38 -0.86
CA VAL A 59 -18.30 16.44 -1.96
C VAL A 59 -16.91 15.82 -1.80
N LEU A 60 -15.88 16.62 -1.49
CA LEU A 60 -14.53 16.11 -1.25
C LEU A 60 -14.47 15.21 0.00
N GLY A 61 -15.18 15.57 1.07
CA GLY A 61 -15.29 14.74 2.27
C GLY A 61 -15.97 13.39 2.02
N ALA A 62 -17.05 13.38 1.23
CA ALA A 62 -17.74 12.15 0.83
C ALA A 62 -16.87 11.25 -0.06
N LEU A 63 -16.16 11.82 -1.05
CA LEU A 63 -15.23 11.08 -1.90
C LEU A 63 -14.05 10.50 -1.10
N ALA A 64 -13.45 11.27 -0.21
CA ALA A 64 -12.37 10.82 0.66
C ALA A 64 -12.83 9.73 1.64
N GLY A 65 -14.02 9.87 2.23
CA GLY A 65 -14.61 8.87 3.12
C GLY A 65 -14.93 7.56 2.41
N TRP A 66 -15.46 7.60 1.18
CA TRP A 66 -15.73 6.42 0.37
C TRP A 66 -14.44 5.72 -0.07
N GLN A 67 -13.43 6.47 -0.52
CA GLN A 67 -12.10 5.93 -0.84
C GLN A 67 -11.46 5.26 0.37
N TRP A 68 -11.49 5.90 1.55
CA TRP A 68 -10.95 5.32 2.78
C TRP A 68 -11.68 4.03 3.18
N TRP A 69 -13.01 3.99 3.07
CA TRP A 69 -13.79 2.78 3.31
C TRP A 69 -13.44 1.65 2.34
N ALA A 70 -13.33 1.93 1.04
CA ALA A 70 -12.96 0.95 0.02
C ALA A 70 -11.54 0.38 0.24
N GLN A 71 -10.56 1.24 0.56
CA GLN A 71 -9.22 0.80 0.95
C GLN A 71 -9.26 -0.11 2.19
N ARG A 72 -10.09 0.22 3.20
CA ARG A 72 -10.20 -0.59 4.43
C ARG A 72 -10.84 -1.96 4.19
N GLN A 73 -11.71 -2.10 3.19
CA GLN A 73 -12.18 -3.42 2.75
C GLN A 73 -11.04 -4.22 2.11
N LEU A 74 -10.30 -3.62 1.18
CA LEU A 74 -9.14 -4.26 0.53
C LEU A 74 -8.05 -4.67 1.53
N ASP A 75 -7.77 -3.86 2.55
CA ASP A 75 -6.88 -4.24 3.67
C ASP A 75 -7.39 -5.51 4.38
N THR A 76 -8.69 -5.56 4.68
CA THR A 76 -9.31 -6.67 5.42
C THR A 76 -9.28 -7.96 4.58
N LEU A 77 -9.55 -7.86 3.28
CA LEU A 77 -9.42 -8.95 2.31
C LEU A 77 -7.97 -9.46 2.24
N ARG A 78 -7.00 -8.53 2.26
CA ARG A 78 -5.55 -8.80 2.22
C ARG A 78 -5.06 -9.52 3.48
N ASP A 79 -5.45 -9.05 4.67
CA ASP A 79 -5.07 -9.65 5.95
C ASP A 79 -5.61 -11.09 6.03
N GLN A 80 -6.88 -11.31 5.65
CA GLN A 80 -7.49 -12.64 5.56
C GLN A 80 -6.79 -13.56 4.53
N ALA A 81 -6.32 -13.02 3.39
CA ALA A 81 -5.59 -13.77 2.39
C ALA A 81 -4.20 -14.21 2.90
N VAL A 82 -3.51 -13.33 3.65
CA VAL A 82 -2.23 -13.62 4.31
C VAL A 82 -2.39 -14.71 5.37
N GLU A 83 -3.44 -14.64 6.20
CA GLU A 83 -3.74 -15.64 7.23
C GLU A 83 -4.10 -17.00 6.61
N THR A 84 -5.01 -17.02 5.63
CA THR A 84 -5.38 -18.26 4.90
C THR A 84 -4.16 -18.91 4.25
N THR A 85 -3.30 -18.11 3.60
CA THR A 85 -2.07 -18.61 2.97
C THR A 85 -1.06 -19.12 3.99
N ARG A 86 -0.97 -18.49 5.17
CA ARG A 86 -0.09 -18.93 6.26
C ARG A 86 -0.45 -20.34 6.72
N ASP A 87 -1.71 -20.52 7.11
CA ASP A 87 -2.21 -21.76 7.67
C ASP A 87 -2.19 -22.88 6.62
N TYR A 88 -2.56 -22.56 5.38
CA TYR A 88 -2.48 -23.49 4.27
C TYR A 88 -1.04 -23.92 3.96
N ALA A 89 -0.11 -22.97 3.79
CA ALA A 89 1.28 -23.28 3.44
C ALA A 89 1.95 -24.09 4.56
N GLN A 90 1.65 -23.79 5.83
CA GLN A 90 2.13 -24.58 6.97
C GLN A 90 1.51 -25.99 6.99
N THR A 91 0.21 -26.13 6.67
CA THR A 91 -0.50 -27.42 6.69
C THR A 91 -0.09 -28.33 5.53
N VAL A 92 0.13 -27.79 4.32
CA VAL A 92 0.48 -28.61 3.14
C VAL A 92 1.95 -29.02 3.13
N ALA A 93 2.82 -28.20 3.73
CA ALA A 93 4.25 -28.49 3.87
C ALA A 93 4.62 -29.27 5.16
N SER A 94 3.68 -29.42 6.10
CA SER A 94 3.83 -30.32 7.26
C SER A 94 3.06 -31.60 7.01
N PHE A 95 3.69 -32.76 7.15
CA PHE A 95 3.02 -34.05 6.98
C PHE A 95 3.71 -35.15 7.81
N ASP A 96 3.01 -36.26 7.98
CA ASP A 96 3.48 -37.44 8.68
C ASP A 96 2.95 -38.67 7.94
N TYR A 97 3.85 -39.61 7.61
CA TYR A 97 3.51 -40.88 6.95
C TYR A 97 2.43 -41.70 7.66
N GLN A 98 2.27 -41.55 8.98
CA GLN A 98 1.21 -42.21 9.73
C GLN A 98 -0.18 -41.57 9.54
N ASN A 99 -0.23 -40.31 9.10
CA ASN A 99 -1.41 -39.44 9.17
C ASN A 99 -1.75 -38.77 7.81
N LEU A 100 -1.27 -39.33 6.69
CA LEU A 100 -1.41 -38.73 5.35
C LEU A 100 -2.85 -38.43 4.95
N ASP A 101 -3.81 -39.30 5.29
CA ASP A 101 -5.23 -39.08 4.96
C ASP A 101 -5.84 -37.95 5.78
N ALA A 102 -5.51 -37.85 7.07
CA ALA A 102 -5.95 -36.73 7.92
C ALA A 102 -5.33 -35.40 7.48
N ASN A 103 -4.17 -35.40 6.81
CA ASN A 103 -3.59 -34.22 6.19
C ASN A 103 -4.28 -33.89 4.85
N ARG A 104 -4.56 -34.91 4.03
CA ARG A 104 -5.33 -34.80 2.78
C ARG A 104 -6.71 -34.19 3.00
N ASP A 105 -7.44 -34.64 4.02
CA ASP A 105 -8.77 -34.13 4.34
C ASP A 105 -8.76 -32.67 4.79
N LYS A 106 -7.71 -32.23 5.50
CA LYS A 106 -7.52 -30.80 5.85
C LYS A 106 -7.27 -29.96 4.60
N ILE A 107 -6.39 -30.41 3.70
CA ILE A 107 -6.09 -29.70 2.45
C ILE A 107 -7.34 -29.63 1.57
N ALA A 108 -8.10 -30.72 1.43
CA ALA A 108 -9.39 -30.73 0.75
C ALA A 108 -10.39 -29.74 1.37
N GLY A 109 -10.41 -29.61 2.71
CA GLY A 109 -11.21 -28.62 3.43
C GLY A 109 -10.78 -27.16 3.25
N MET A 110 -9.62 -26.89 2.65
CA MET A 110 -9.06 -25.55 2.44
C MET A 110 -8.96 -25.13 0.95
N SER A 111 -9.31 -26.00 0.01
CA SER A 111 -9.04 -25.85 -1.42
C SER A 111 -10.27 -25.97 -2.32
N THR A 112 -10.16 -25.53 -3.57
CA THR A 112 -11.16 -25.82 -4.61
C THR A 112 -11.25 -27.33 -4.87
N SER A 113 -12.38 -27.80 -5.39
CA SER A 113 -12.58 -29.21 -5.71
C SER A 113 -11.64 -29.69 -6.83
N GLU A 114 -11.27 -28.79 -7.76
CA GLU A 114 -10.27 -29.07 -8.79
C GLU A 114 -8.88 -29.21 -8.18
N PHE A 115 -8.41 -28.24 -7.40
CA PHE A 115 -7.10 -28.33 -6.74
C PHE A 115 -6.99 -29.57 -5.86
N THR A 116 -8.04 -29.87 -5.07
CA THR A 116 -8.16 -31.09 -4.28
C THR A 116 -7.96 -32.33 -5.15
N GLY A 117 -8.58 -32.37 -6.34
CA GLY A 117 -8.39 -33.44 -7.32
C GLY A 117 -6.99 -33.53 -7.93
N GLN A 118 -6.21 -32.44 -7.95
CA GLN A 118 -4.81 -32.44 -8.36
C GLN A 118 -3.88 -32.90 -7.22
N TYR A 119 -4.02 -32.32 -6.03
CA TYR A 119 -3.27 -32.68 -4.82
C TYR A 119 -3.43 -34.16 -4.47
N ASN A 120 -4.66 -34.68 -4.55
CA ASN A 120 -4.98 -36.10 -4.33
C ASN A 120 -4.13 -37.02 -5.21
N LYS A 121 -4.02 -36.74 -6.52
CA LYS A 121 -3.21 -37.54 -7.46
C LYS A 121 -1.72 -37.52 -7.10
N MET A 122 -1.21 -36.38 -6.64
CA MET A 122 0.18 -36.26 -6.18
C MET A 122 0.42 -37.09 -4.91
N VAL A 123 -0.46 -37.00 -3.91
CA VAL A 123 -0.37 -37.79 -2.67
C VAL A 123 -0.47 -39.29 -2.98
N ASP A 124 -1.45 -39.71 -3.78
CA ASP A 124 -1.64 -41.13 -4.12
C ASP A 124 -0.45 -41.70 -4.90
N ALA A 125 0.20 -40.89 -5.77
CA ALA A 125 1.41 -41.30 -6.49
C ALA A 125 2.68 -41.36 -5.60
N LEU A 126 2.76 -40.55 -4.55
CA LEU A 126 3.92 -40.50 -3.65
C LEU A 126 3.76 -41.36 -2.38
N ARG A 127 2.56 -41.86 -2.11
CA ARG A 127 2.19 -42.49 -0.83
C ARG A 127 3.17 -43.56 -0.35
N SER A 128 3.48 -44.55 -1.20
CA SER A 128 4.41 -45.65 -0.84
C SER A 128 5.80 -45.10 -0.49
N LEU A 129 6.35 -44.20 -1.30
CA LEU A 129 7.67 -43.60 -1.04
C LEU A 129 7.72 -42.86 0.32
N VAL A 130 6.61 -42.24 0.72
CA VAL A 130 6.50 -41.57 2.03
C VAL A 130 6.31 -42.58 3.17
N THR A 131 5.48 -43.62 3.01
CA THR A 131 5.28 -44.64 4.05
C THR A 131 6.50 -45.53 4.27
N ASP A 132 7.09 -46.02 3.18
CA ASP A 132 8.22 -46.95 3.19
C ASP A 132 9.50 -46.26 3.66
N GLY A 133 9.62 -44.95 3.37
CA GLY A 133 10.68 -44.10 3.89
C GLY A 133 10.44 -43.56 5.31
N GLN A 134 9.26 -43.77 5.91
CA GLN A 134 8.80 -43.11 7.15
C GLN A 134 9.00 -41.58 7.10
N GLY A 135 8.56 -40.97 5.99
CA GLY A 135 8.70 -39.55 5.73
C GLY A 135 7.80 -38.70 6.63
N GLN A 136 8.40 -37.78 7.37
CA GLN A 136 7.72 -36.74 8.13
C GLN A 136 8.35 -35.38 7.81
N ALA A 137 7.54 -34.32 7.81
CA ALA A 137 7.98 -32.96 7.61
C ALA A 137 7.25 -32.00 8.55
N THR A 138 7.93 -30.94 8.96
CA THR A 138 7.35 -29.82 9.72
C THR A 138 7.79 -28.52 9.06
N ALA A 139 6.83 -27.65 8.78
CA ALA A 139 7.07 -26.38 8.10
C ALA A 139 6.73 -25.18 8.98
N THR A 140 7.44 -24.08 8.74
CA THR A 140 7.14 -22.76 9.31
C THR A 140 7.16 -21.71 8.20
N VAL A 141 6.22 -20.75 8.26
CA VAL A 141 6.11 -19.69 7.24
C VAL A 141 6.75 -18.41 7.76
N SER A 142 7.97 -18.13 7.31
CA SER A 142 8.80 -17.04 7.84
C SER A 142 8.29 -15.65 7.43
N ASN A 143 7.92 -15.48 6.16
CA ASN A 143 7.39 -14.24 5.60
C ASN A 143 6.29 -14.53 4.59
N ILE A 144 5.40 -13.55 4.38
CA ILE A 144 4.33 -13.59 3.37
C ILE A 144 4.24 -12.20 2.72
N GLY A 145 4.04 -12.15 1.40
CA GLY A 145 3.71 -10.94 0.65
C GLY A 145 2.53 -11.18 -0.28
N VAL A 146 1.68 -10.17 -0.48
CA VAL A 146 0.51 -10.25 -1.38
C VAL A 146 0.83 -9.50 -2.67
N GLU A 147 0.84 -10.22 -3.79
CA GLU A 147 1.06 -9.71 -5.14
C GLU A 147 -0.19 -9.00 -5.67
N SER A 148 -1.35 -9.65 -5.56
CA SER A 148 -2.67 -9.10 -5.89
C SER A 148 -3.73 -9.52 -4.88
N VAL A 149 -4.77 -8.69 -4.72
CA VAL A 149 -6.00 -9.02 -4.00
C VAL A 149 -7.14 -8.13 -4.53
N ASP A 150 -8.29 -8.73 -4.74
CA ASP A 150 -9.56 -8.08 -5.08
C ASP A 150 -10.71 -8.70 -4.26
N GLU A 151 -11.97 -8.40 -4.62
CA GLU A 151 -13.17 -8.90 -3.91
C GLU A 151 -13.40 -10.41 -4.10
N SER A 152 -12.74 -11.05 -5.08
CA SER A 152 -12.98 -12.42 -5.53
C SER A 152 -11.71 -13.29 -5.58
N SER A 153 -10.53 -12.70 -5.82
CA SER A 153 -9.25 -13.41 -5.99
C SER A 153 -8.11 -12.79 -5.18
N ALA A 154 -7.07 -13.58 -4.89
CA ALA A 154 -5.79 -13.08 -4.40
C ALA A 154 -4.61 -13.96 -4.84
N VAL A 155 -3.44 -13.37 -5.04
CA VAL A 155 -2.17 -14.08 -5.29
C VAL A 155 -1.18 -13.72 -4.18
N VAL A 156 -0.72 -14.75 -3.46
CA VAL A 156 0.04 -14.59 -2.21
C VAL A 156 1.31 -15.43 -2.24
N LEU A 157 2.45 -14.81 -1.95
CA LEU A 157 3.77 -15.44 -1.90
C LEU A 157 4.16 -15.75 -0.45
N ALA A 158 4.29 -17.02 -0.09
CA ALA A 158 4.80 -17.48 1.20
C ALA A 158 6.26 -17.96 1.11
N PHE A 159 7.06 -17.62 2.11
CA PHE A 159 8.43 -18.13 2.29
C PHE A 159 8.43 -19.24 3.34
N VAL A 160 8.65 -20.47 2.90
CA VAL A 160 8.50 -21.68 3.72
C VAL A 160 9.86 -22.27 4.08
N ASP A 161 10.07 -22.45 5.37
CA ASP A 161 11.18 -23.18 5.97
C ASP A 161 10.65 -24.55 6.41
N GLN A 162 11.05 -25.62 5.74
CA GLN A 162 10.59 -27.00 5.99
C GLN A 162 11.74 -27.86 6.50
N GLU A 163 11.54 -28.60 7.58
CA GLU A 163 12.44 -29.63 8.08
C GLU A 163 11.83 -31.01 7.80
N ALA A 164 12.51 -31.84 7.02
CA ALA A 164 12.05 -33.19 6.64
C ALA A 164 12.98 -34.29 7.18
N LYS A 165 12.38 -35.39 7.68
CA LYS A 165 13.05 -36.56 8.26
C LYS A 165 12.51 -37.84 7.65
N ASN A 166 13.37 -38.85 7.49
CA ASN A 166 13.04 -40.17 6.97
C ASN A 166 14.13 -41.19 7.40
N VAL A 167 13.93 -42.49 7.13
CA VAL A 167 14.86 -43.55 7.56
C VAL A 167 16.29 -43.43 7.00
N VAL A 168 16.51 -42.67 5.92
CA VAL A 168 17.84 -42.43 5.33
C VAL A 168 18.48 -41.10 5.75
N ALA A 169 17.75 -40.26 6.48
CA ALA A 169 18.21 -38.99 7.03
C ALA A 169 17.51 -38.69 8.38
N PRO A 170 17.83 -39.47 9.45
CA PRO A 170 17.13 -39.37 10.74
C PRO A 170 17.35 -38.02 11.45
N GLU A 171 18.55 -37.44 11.32
CA GLU A 171 18.87 -36.08 11.82
C GLU A 171 18.04 -34.99 11.12
N GLY A 172 17.55 -35.29 9.90
CA GLY A 172 16.75 -34.40 9.07
C GLY A 172 17.53 -33.52 8.11
N LYS A 173 16.78 -32.83 7.26
CA LYS A 173 17.27 -31.84 6.31
C LYS A 173 16.30 -30.65 6.27
N SER A 174 16.83 -29.45 6.44
CA SER A 174 16.07 -28.22 6.24
C SER A 174 16.14 -27.77 4.78
N GLN A 175 14.99 -27.45 4.18
CA GLN A 175 14.88 -26.83 2.87
C GLN A 175 14.13 -25.50 3.01
N LYS A 176 14.53 -24.49 2.23
CA LYS A 176 13.85 -23.20 2.12
C LYS A 176 13.38 -23.02 0.68
N TYR A 177 12.12 -22.65 0.48
CA TYR A 177 11.53 -22.43 -0.84
C TYR A 177 10.39 -21.42 -0.75
N ARG A 178 9.89 -20.97 -1.91
CA ARG A 178 8.71 -20.10 -1.98
C ARG A 178 7.51 -20.87 -2.51
N MET A 179 6.34 -20.49 -2.05
CA MET A 179 5.05 -20.93 -2.59
C MET A 179 4.29 -19.71 -3.06
N VAL A 180 3.90 -19.68 -4.33
CA VAL A 180 2.84 -18.80 -4.82
C VAL A 180 1.53 -19.56 -4.62
N VAL A 181 0.58 -18.94 -3.93
CA VAL A 181 -0.75 -19.49 -3.64
C VAL A 181 -1.79 -18.58 -4.27
N THR A 182 -2.64 -19.14 -5.12
CA THR A 182 -3.80 -18.45 -5.70
C THR A 182 -5.02 -18.80 -4.85
N LEU A 183 -5.76 -17.77 -4.43
CA LEU A 183 -6.98 -17.88 -3.63
C LEU A 183 -8.19 -17.42 -4.43
N GLU A 184 -9.32 -18.12 -4.25
CA GLU A 184 -10.66 -17.73 -4.71
C GLU A 184 -11.59 -17.56 -3.50
N ARG A 185 -12.67 -16.80 -3.66
CA ARG A 185 -13.75 -16.66 -2.66
C ARG A 185 -14.80 -17.77 -2.74
N ASP A 186 -14.94 -18.50 -1.64
CA ASP A 186 -16.09 -19.35 -1.33
C ASP A 186 -16.95 -18.65 -0.28
N GLY A 187 -17.81 -17.73 -0.71
CA GLY A 187 -18.55 -16.84 0.17
C GLY A 187 -17.63 -16.01 1.09
N ASP A 188 -17.87 -16.04 2.39
CA ASP A 188 -17.14 -15.24 3.38
C ASP A 188 -15.70 -15.72 3.67
N ARG A 189 -15.25 -16.83 3.06
CA ARG A 189 -13.89 -17.39 3.24
C ARG A 189 -13.08 -17.37 1.95
N TRP A 190 -11.75 -17.38 2.11
CA TRP A 190 -10.82 -17.73 1.04
C TRP A 190 -10.65 -19.26 0.96
N ILE A 191 -10.40 -19.78 -0.25
CA ILE A 191 -9.97 -21.16 -0.51
C ILE A 191 -8.84 -21.17 -1.55
N VAL A 192 -7.97 -22.18 -1.50
CA VAL A 192 -6.83 -22.32 -2.42
C VAL A 192 -7.26 -22.98 -3.73
N ASP A 193 -7.06 -22.27 -4.84
CA ASP A 193 -7.29 -22.78 -6.19
C ASP A 193 -6.00 -23.29 -6.87
N ASN A 194 -4.85 -22.67 -6.62
CA ASN A 194 -3.59 -23.11 -7.21
C ASN A 194 -2.38 -22.87 -6.30
N VAL A 195 -1.33 -23.67 -6.48
CA VAL A 195 -0.06 -23.60 -5.73
C VAL A 195 1.12 -23.87 -6.66
N GLU A 196 2.07 -22.94 -6.73
CA GLU A 196 3.33 -23.11 -7.46
C GLU A 196 4.55 -22.94 -6.54
N THR A 197 5.50 -23.88 -6.57
CA THR A 197 6.77 -23.77 -5.83
C THR A 197 7.85 -23.07 -6.68
N LYS A 198 8.58 -22.12 -6.09
CA LYS A 198 9.57 -21.25 -6.79
C LYS A 198 10.87 -21.08 -6.00
#